data_AF-A0A5S3YPP5-F1
#
_entry.id   AF-A0A5S3YPP5-F1
#
_cell.length_a   1.000
_cell.length_b   1.000
_cell.length_c   1.000
_cell.angle_alpha   90.00
_cell.angle_beta   90.00
_cell.angle_gamma   90.00
#
_symmetry.space_group_name_H-M   'P 1'
#
loop_
_entity.id
_entity.type
_entity.pdbx_description
1 polymer ?
#
loop_
_entity_poly.entity_id
_entity_poly.type
_entity_poly.pdbx_seq_one_letter_code
_entity_poly.pdbx_strand_id
1 'polypeptide(L)'
;IEKIAQITAKEVMATGIDWVFAPTVAVVRDDRWGRTYEGYSEDPVIVGQYASAIVTGLQGKPHSNFLGDEQVISTVKHFLGDGGTVGGDDQGNNIDSEQTLFDIHAQGYVHGLSGGAQTVMASFNSWHGDKIHGN
;
A
#
# COMPACT_ATOMS: atom_id res chain seq x y z
N ILE A 1 -9.81 -4.84 10.16
CA ILE A 1 -9.62 -4.03 8.95
C ILE A 1 -10.22 -4.68 7.69
N GLU A 2 -10.13 -6.01 7.51
CA GLU A 2 -10.76 -6.74 6.39
C GLU A 2 -12.25 -6.43 6.18
N LYS A 3 -13.05 -6.39 7.26
CA LYS A 3 -14.48 -6.03 7.16
C LYS A 3 -14.73 -4.62 6.60
N ILE A 4 -13.85 -3.65 6.88
CA ILE A 4 -13.94 -2.30 6.30
C ILE A 4 -13.73 -2.42 4.79
N ALA A 5 -12.68 -3.13 4.37
CA ALA A 5 -12.37 -3.36 2.97
C ALA A 5 -13.52 -4.09 2.21
N GLN A 6 -14.16 -5.09 2.82
CA GLN A 6 -15.32 -5.77 2.24
C GLN A 6 -16.50 -4.82 1.99
N ILE A 7 -16.79 -3.94 2.96
CA ILE A 7 -17.84 -2.93 2.82
C ILE A 7 -17.45 -1.91 1.74
N THR A 8 -16.20 -1.43 1.73
CA THR A 8 -15.68 -0.56 0.68
C THR A 8 -15.83 -1.18 -0.71
N ALA A 9 -15.46 -2.45 -0.89
CA ALA A 9 -15.60 -3.13 -2.18
C ALA A 9 -17.07 -3.15 -2.65
N LYS A 10 -17.99 -3.50 -1.76
CA LYS A 10 -19.43 -3.51 -2.05
C LYS A 10 -19.95 -2.12 -2.43
N GLU A 11 -19.56 -1.09 -1.70
CA GLU A 11 -19.97 0.29 -1.98
C GLU A 11 -19.39 0.80 -3.31
N VAL A 12 -18.13 0.49 -3.60
CA VAL A 12 -17.49 0.86 -4.88
C VAL A 12 -18.12 0.12 -6.06
N MET A 13 -18.34 -1.19 -5.95
CA MET A 13 -19.03 -1.99 -6.97
C MET A 13 -20.44 -1.47 -7.26
N ALA A 14 -21.17 -1.00 -6.24
CA ALA A 14 -22.50 -0.42 -6.41
C ALA A 14 -22.50 0.87 -7.27
N THR A 15 -21.33 1.49 -7.48
CA THR A 15 -21.16 2.65 -8.37
C THR A 15 -20.70 2.28 -9.78
N GLY A 16 -20.49 0.99 -10.08
CA GLY A 16 -20.00 0.51 -11.36
C GLY A 16 -18.48 0.66 -11.54
N ILE A 17 -17.74 0.87 -10.45
CA ILE A 17 -16.28 0.92 -10.44
C ILE A 17 -15.76 -0.43 -9.95
N ASP A 18 -14.81 -1.00 -10.70
CA ASP A 18 -14.23 -2.33 -10.48
C ASP A 18 -12.78 -2.28 -9.97
N TRP A 19 -12.20 -1.09 -9.83
CA TRP A 19 -10.80 -0.88 -9.44
C TRP A 19 -10.62 0.24 -8.42
N VAL A 20 -9.86 -0.03 -7.35
CA VAL A 20 -9.57 0.93 -6.28
C VAL A 20 -8.09 1.09 -5.99
N PHE A 21 -7.72 2.28 -5.54
CA PHE A 21 -6.37 2.64 -5.10
C PHE A 21 -6.21 2.50 -3.59
N ALA A 22 -6.25 1.26 -3.11
CA ALA A 22 -6.03 0.88 -1.72
C ALA A 22 -5.47 -0.55 -1.64
N PRO A 23 -4.65 -0.89 -0.61
CA PRO A 23 -4.28 -0.07 0.55
C PRO A 23 -3.08 0.87 0.34
N THR A 24 -3.03 1.97 1.11
CA THR A 24 -1.79 2.73 1.34
C THR A 24 -0.97 2.02 2.41
N VAL A 25 0.26 1.64 2.09
CA VAL A 25 1.14 0.81 2.94
C VAL A 25 2.47 1.48 3.25
N ALA A 26 2.49 2.81 3.26
CA ALA A 26 3.65 3.58 3.69
C ALA A 26 3.98 3.27 5.16
N VAL A 27 5.25 3.00 5.45
CA VAL A 27 5.78 2.89 6.80
C VAL A 27 6.46 4.20 7.14
N VAL A 28 5.73 5.07 7.83
CA VAL A 28 6.14 6.45 8.05
C VAL A 28 7.21 6.52 9.12
N ARG A 29 8.31 7.22 8.84
CA ARG A 29 9.47 7.36 9.74
C ARG A 29 9.64 8.78 10.27
N ASP A 30 8.89 9.73 9.72
CA ASP A 30 8.92 11.14 10.13
C ASP A 30 7.51 11.72 10.05
N ASP A 31 6.90 11.96 11.21
CA ASP A 31 5.51 12.41 11.33
C ASP A 31 5.26 13.80 10.72
N ARG A 32 6.32 14.56 10.40
CA ARG A 32 6.21 15.83 9.66
C ARG A 32 5.66 15.64 8.26
N TRP A 33 5.72 14.43 7.71
CA TRP A 33 5.14 14.13 6.40
C TRP A 33 3.64 14.38 6.39
N GLY A 34 3.17 15.18 5.43
CA GLY A 34 1.75 15.59 5.35
C GLY A 34 0.78 14.42 5.15
N ARG A 35 1.28 13.22 4.79
CA ARG A 35 0.49 12.01 4.54
C ARG A 35 0.69 10.94 5.61
N THR A 36 1.27 11.28 6.77
CA THR A 36 1.46 10.37 7.91
C THR A 36 0.17 9.60 8.25
N TYR A 37 -0.98 10.27 8.16
CA TYR A 37 -2.29 9.68 8.47
C TYR A 37 -2.75 8.57 7.51
N GLU A 38 -2.11 8.41 6.35
CA GLU A 38 -2.47 7.36 5.38
C GLU A 38 -1.77 6.02 5.68
N GLY A 39 -0.63 6.06 6.39
CA GLY A 39 0.08 4.86 6.84
C GLY A 39 -0.62 4.23 8.05
N TYR A 40 -0.62 2.90 8.14
CA TYR A 40 -1.27 2.21 9.27
C TYR A 40 -0.44 2.24 10.55
N SER A 41 0.89 2.30 10.44
CA SER A 41 1.83 2.29 11.56
C SER A 41 3.24 2.66 11.10
N GLU A 42 4.07 3.09 12.04
CA GLU A 42 5.53 3.11 11.89
C GLU A 42 6.16 1.70 11.95
N ASP A 43 5.41 0.69 12.42
CA ASP A 43 5.83 -0.70 12.51
C ASP A 43 5.51 -1.47 11.21
N PRO A 44 6.54 -1.96 10.48
CA PRO A 44 6.33 -2.66 9.21
C PRO A 44 5.57 -3.98 9.35
N VAL A 45 5.60 -4.64 10.52
CA VAL A 45 4.85 -5.88 10.77
C VAL A 45 3.34 -5.60 10.78
N ILE A 46 2.92 -4.51 11.44
CA ILE A 46 1.51 -4.09 11.48
C ILE A 46 1.04 -3.71 10.07
N VAL A 47 1.85 -2.94 9.34
CA VAL A 47 1.54 -2.53 7.96
C VAL A 47 1.39 -3.75 7.04
N GLY A 48 2.30 -4.74 7.14
CA GLY A 48 2.20 -5.99 6.39
C GLY A 48 0.91 -6.77 6.67
N GLN A 49 0.59 -6.99 7.96
CA GLN A 49 -0.64 -7.69 8.35
C GLN A 49 -1.90 -6.98 7.83
N TYR A 50 -1.93 -5.65 7.89
CA TYR A 50 -3.08 -4.86 7.43
C TYR A 50 -3.20 -4.84 5.91
N ALA A 51 -2.07 -4.79 5.19
CA ALA A 51 -2.05 -4.86 3.73
C ALA A 51 -2.72 -6.15 3.22
N SER A 52 -2.31 -7.32 3.74
CA SER A 52 -2.90 -8.59 3.35
C SER A 52 -4.41 -8.66 3.66
N ALA A 53 -4.82 -8.18 4.84
CA ALA A 53 -6.22 -8.17 5.25
C ALA A 53 -7.10 -7.24 4.40
N ILE A 54 -6.59 -6.08 3.99
CA ILE A 54 -7.32 -5.15 3.11
C ILE A 54 -7.42 -5.72 1.70
N VAL A 55 -6.32 -6.21 1.13
CA VAL A 55 -6.32 -6.82 -0.20
C VAL A 55 -7.33 -7.97 -0.27
N THR A 56 -7.32 -8.83 0.74
CA THR A 56 -8.28 -9.95 0.87
C THR A 56 -9.73 -9.45 0.96
N GLY A 57 -9.97 -8.39 1.73
CA GLY A 57 -11.30 -7.81 1.87
C GLY A 57 -11.81 -7.16 0.60
N LEU A 58 -10.93 -6.50 -0.17
CA LEU A 58 -11.27 -5.83 -1.42
C LEU A 58 -11.51 -6.83 -2.56
N GLN A 59 -10.61 -7.79 -2.73
CA GLN A 59 -10.58 -8.67 -3.91
C GLN A 59 -11.24 -10.02 -3.67
N GLY A 60 -11.53 -10.39 -2.42
CA GLY A 60 -11.93 -11.76 -2.08
C GLY A 60 -10.76 -12.74 -2.05
N LYS A 61 -11.05 -13.98 -1.64
CA LYS A 61 -10.04 -15.04 -1.47
C LYS A 61 -9.95 -15.93 -2.71
N PRO A 62 -8.74 -16.40 -3.09
CA PRO A 62 -8.58 -17.41 -4.13
C PRO A 62 -9.49 -18.62 -3.92
N HIS A 63 -10.04 -19.17 -5.00
CA HIS A 63 -10.97 -20.32 -4.98
C HIS A 63 -12.24 -20.12 -4.15
N SER A 64 -12.57 -18.89 -3.76
CA SER A 64 -13.82 -18.53 -3.10
C SER A 64 -14.53 -17.45 -3.93
N ASN A 65 -14.36 -16.19 -3.57
CA ASN A 65 -15.01 -15.04 -4.20
C ASN A 65 -14.01 -14.10 -4.86
N PHE A 66 -12.84 -14.61 -5.28
CA PHE A 66 -11.81 -13.81 -5.92
C PHE A 66 -12.37 -13.09 -7.16
N LEU A 67 -12.39 -11.75 -7.11
CA LEU A 67 -12.96 -10.86 -8.12
C LEU A 67 -14.41 -11.24 -8.51
N GLY A 68 -15.20 -11.64 -7.52
CA GLY A 68 -16.65 -11.85 -7.68
C GLY A 68 -17.45 -10.55 -7.75
N ASP A 69 -18.77 -10.68 -7.82
CA ASP A 69 -19.71 -9.58 -8.09
C ASP A 69 -19.69 -8.43 -7.06
N GLU A 70 -19.16 -8.67 -5.85
CA GLU A 70 -19.06 -7.66 -4.77
C GLU A 70 -17.61 -7.28 -4.45
N GLN A 71 -16.66 -7.62 -5.33
CA GLN A 71 -15.22 -7.46 -5.12
C GLN A 71 -14.62 -6.52 -6.17
N VAL A 72 -13.56 -5.81 -5.80
CA VAL A 72 -12.85 -4.84 -6.65
C VAL A 72 -11.37 -5.15 -6.72
N ILE A 73 -10.74 -4.81 -7.83
CA ILE A 73 -9.29 -4.86 -8.04
C ILE A 73 -8.60 -3.92 -7.06
N SER A 74 -7.60 -4.41 -6.34
CA SER A 74 -6.80 -3.63 -5.36
C SER A 74 -5.48 -3.14 -5.97
N THR A 75 -5.06 -1.95 -5.52
CA THR A 75 -3.74 -1.36 -5.81
C THR A 75 -2.99 -1.08 -4.53
N VAL A 76 -1.88 -1.75 -4.30
CA VAL A 76 -0.99 -1.44 -3.16
C VAL A 76 -0.17 -0.19 -3.50
N LYS A 77 -0.10 0.78 -2.60
CA LYS A 77 0.52 2.10 -2.87
C LYS A 77 1.31 2.67 -1.68
N HIS A 78 2.37 3.46 -1.89
CA HIS A 78 3.09 3.71 -3.15
C HIS A 78 4.48 3.06 -3.13
N PHE A 79 4.87 2.37 -4.20
CA PHE A 79 6.06 1.53 -4.26
C PHE A 79 7.24 2.37 -4.75
N LEU A 80 8.29 2.61 -3.96
CA LEU A 80 8.38 2.36 -2.52
C LEU A 80 9.13 3.47 -1.78
N GLY A 81 8.96 3.49 -0.45
CA GLY A 81 9.75 4.32 0.46
C GLY A 81 9.30 5.76 0.61
N ASP A 82 8.06 6.08 0.22
CA ASP A 82 7.48 7.43 0.36
C ASP A 82 7.41 7.92 1.81
N GLY A 83 7.17 7.00 2.76
CA GLY A 83 7.18 7.31 4.21
C GLY A 83 8.56 7.51 4.84
N GLY A 84 9.65 7.33 4.09
CA GLY A 84 11.04 7.42 4.58
C GLY A 84 11.85 8.60 4.02
N THR A 85 11.20 9.63 3.49
CA THR A 85 11.91 10.79 2.95
C THR A 85 12.61 11.60 4.06
N VAL A 86 13.79 12.13 3.73
CA VAL A 86 14.56 12.97 4.66
C VAL A 86 13.73 14.18 5.06
N GLY A 87 13.57 14.38 6.38
CA GLY A 87 12.81 15.50 6.93
C GLY A 87 11.28 15.36 6.85
N GLY A 88 10.77 14.24 6.33
CA GLY A 88 9.34 14.06 6.05
C GLY A 88 8.85 14.90 4.85
N ASP A 89 9.75 15.34 3.97
CA ASP A 89 9.37 16.15 2.82
C ASP A 89 8.54 15.32 1.83
N ASP A 90 7.34 15.80 1.49
CA ASP A 90 6.48 15.12 0.54
C ASP A 90 7.17 15.01 -0.84
N GLN A 91 7.18 13.81 -1.42
CA GLN A 91 7.86 13.49 -2.68
C GLN A 91 9.39 13.74 -2.66
N GLY A 92 9.96 13.87 -1.46
CA GLY A 92 11.37 14.12 -1.20
C GLY A 92 12.28 12.92 -1.54
N ASN A 93 13.47 12.91 -0.96
CA ASN A 93 14.46 11.87 -1.18
C ASN A 93 14.51 10.90 -0.01
N ASN A 94 14.34 9.61 -0.27
CA ASN A 94 14.66 8.54 0.66
C ASN A 94 16.13 8.12 0.46
N ILE A 95 16.88 8.00 1.55
CA ILE A 95 18.32 7.67 1.57
C ILE A 95 18.62 6.35 2.27
N ASP A 96 17.58 5.57 2.59
CA ASP A 96 17.72 4.26 3.21
C ASP A 96 18.47 3.30 2.28
N SER A 97 19.24 2.39 2.88
CA SER A 97 19.85 1.28 2.11
C SER A 97 18.78 0.39 1.48
N GLU A 98 19.11 -0.37 0.43
CA GLU A 98 18.17 -1.33 -0.17
C GLU A 98 17.63 -2.33 0.86
N GLN A 99 18.49 -2.80 1.77
CA GLN A 99 18.08 -3.70 2.85
C GLN A 99 17.08 -3.02 3.80
N THR A 100 17.29 -1.74 4.13
CA THR A 100 16.35 -0.96 4.95
C THR A 100 15.04 -0.69 4.21
N LEU A 101 15.09 -0.39 2.90
CA LEU A 101 13.91 -0.32 2.05
C LEU A 101 13.11 -1.61 2.11
N PHE A 102 13.77 -2.77 2.06
CA PHE A 102 13.11 -4.05 2.17
C PHE A 102 12.53 -4.28 3.58
N ASP A 103 13.37 -4.21 4.62
CA ASP A 103 13.01 -4.58 5.99
C ASP A 103 11.92 -3.67 6.59
N ILE A 104 11.86 -2.41 6.14
CA ILE A 104 10.91 -1.41 6.63
C ILE A 104 9.84 -1.14 5.57
N HIS A 105 10.20 -0.50 4.46
CA HIS A 105 9.24 0.11 3.54
C HIS A 105 8.53 -0.89 2.62
N ALA A 106 9.10 -2.08 2.42
CA ALA A 106 8.55 -3.07 1.49
C ALA A 106 7.57 -4.07 2.14
N GLN A 107 7.49 -4.16 3.47
CA GLN A 107 6.73 -5.22 4.14
C GLN A 107 5.22 -5.18 3.82
N GLY A 108 4.66 -3.99 3.60
CA GLY A 108 3.31 -3.84 3.06
C GLY A 108 3.10 -4.50 1.70
N TYR A 109 4.09 -4.45 0.81
CA TYR A 109 4.04 -5.08 -0.51
C TYR A 109 4.22 -6.59 -0.43
N VAL A 110 5.17 -7.08 0.36
CA VAL A 110 5.40 -8.52 0.56
C VAL A 110 4.09 -9.20 0.96
N HIS A 111 3.36 -8.61 1.91
CA HIS A 111 2.10 -9.14 2.39
C HIS A 111 0.90 -8.83 1.48
N GLY A 112 0.83 -7.63 0.90
CA GLY A 112 -0.25 -7.24 -0.01
C GLY A 112 -0.26 -8.05 -1.31
N LEU A 113 0.92 -8.26 -1.90
CA LEU A 113 1.07 -9.11 -3.08
C LEU A 113 0.83 -10.58 -2.76
N SER A 114 1.28 -11.06 -1.58
CA SER A 114 0.93 -12.42 -1.11
C SER A 114 -0.57 -12.58 -0.86
N GLY A 115 -1.28 -11.51 -0.51
CA GLY A 115 -2.74 -11.45 -0.45
C GLY A 115 -3.42 -11.45 -1.81
N GLY A 116 -2.66 -11.37 -2.91
CA GLY A 116 -3.13 -11.46 -4.28
C GLY A 116 -3.42 -10.12 -4.96
N ALA A 117 -2.91 -9.00 -4.43
CA ALA A 117 -3.14 -7.68 -5.04
C ALA A 117 -2.78 -7.67 -6.52
N GLN A 118 -3.66 -7.12 -7.36
CA GLN A 118 -3.51 -7.19 -8.81
C GLN A 118 -2.67 -6.05 -9.39
N THR A 119 -2.54 -4.94 -8.67
CA THR A 119 -1.81 -3.77 -9.16
C THR A 119 -0.97 -3.13 -8.06
N VAL A 120 0.07 -2.40 -8.48
CA VAL A 120 0.97 -1.62 -7.62
C VAL A 120 1.10 -0.23 -8.21
N MET A 121 1.03 0.80 -7.36
CA MET A 121 1.22 2.20 -7.77
C MET A 121 2.63 2.65 -7.37
N ALA A 122 3.41 3.16 -8.32
CA ALA A 122 4.75 3.69 -8.02
C ALA A 122 4.69 4.95 -7.13
N SER A 123 5.75 5.20 -6.36
CA SER A 123 5.88 6.34 -5.45
C SER A 123 6.52 7.56 -6.10
N PHE A 124 6.16 8.75 -5.62
CA PHE A 124 6.70 10.01 -6.15
C PHE A 124 8.10 10.35 -5.66
N ASN A 125 8.53 9.79 -4.52
CA ASN A 125 9.84 10.08 -3.94
C ASN A 125 10.98 9.66 -4.88
N SER A 126 12.15 10.25 -4.66
CA SER A 126 13.39 9.67 -5.15
C SER A 126 13.96 8.69 -4.13
N TRP A 127 14.82 7.79 -4.61
CA TRP A 127 15.70 6.97 -3.79
C TRP A 127 17.14 7.23 -4.23
N HIS A 128 17.99 7.69 -3.31
CA HIS A 128 19.35 8.15 -3.60
C HIS A 128 19.45 9.17 -4.76
N GLY A 129 18.43 10.02 -4.93
CA GLY A 129 18.39 11.08 -5.94
C GLY A 129 17.67 10.71 -7.25
N ASP A 130 17.48 9.42 -7.53
CA ASP A 130 16.78 8.94 -8.72
C ASP A 130 15.29 8.72 -8.44
N LYS A 131 14.42 9.13 -9.37
CA LYS A 131 12.98 8.99 -9.20
C LYS A 131 12.55 7.52 -9.31
N ILE A 132 11.75 7.06 -8.35
CA ILE A 132 11.25 5.68 -8.33
C ILE A 132 10.44 5.32 -9.59
N HIS A 133 9.71 6.28 -10.16
CA HIS A 133 8.97 6.05 -11.42
C HIS A 133 9.86 5.68 -12.62
N GLY A 134 11.16 5.94 -12.56
CA GLY A 134 12.13 5.59 -13.60
C GLY A 134 13.18 4.58 -13.15
N ASN A 135 12.96 3.91 -12.01
CA ASN A 135 13.83 2.87 -11.46
C ASN A 135 13.32 1.48 -11.85
#